data_AF-A0A0D2K983-F1
#
_entry.id   AF-A0A0D2K983-F1
#
_cell.length_a   1.000
_cell.length_b   1.000
_cell.length_c   1.000
_cell.angle_alpha   90.00
_cell.angle_beta   90.00
_cell.angle_gamma   90.00
#
_symmetry.space_group_name_H-M   'P 1'
#
loop_
_entity.id
_entity.type
_entity.pdbx_description
1 polymer ?
#
loop_
_entity_poly.entity_id
_entity_poly.type
_entity_poly.pdbx_seq_one_letter_code
_entity_poly.pdbx_strand_id
1 'polypeptide(L)'
;MAANAVYGGDEVNAVVIDLGGCLCRAGYAGDDTPKAVFPAVAGVVAPSDANGVEGSGAAGARGIHVGNTALSFKRDGMEVVSALGPDDLIQDWDIADKLWTHALKDRLGVNPEENAIMLAEPTHNTRAAREKAVELLFESQRCPALYLAKSAVLSAFAVGKQTALVVDAGYRGTTALLSCLFG
;
A
#
# COMPACT_ATOMS: atom_id res chain seq x y z
N MET A 1 -25.89 11.32 19.81
CA MET A 1 -26.90 10.68 18.95
C MET A 1 -26.60 11.08 17.52
N ALA A 2 -25.79 10.27 16.84
CA ALA A 2 -25.67 10.22 15.39
C ALA A 2 -25.57 8.72 15.11
N ALA A 3 -26.55 8.19 14.39
CA ALA A 3 -26.74 6.76 14.22
C ALA A 3 -25.59 6.21 13.37
N ASN A 4 -24.83 5.27 13.95
CA ASN A 4 -24.01 4.35 13.18
C ASN A 4 -24.93 3.68 12.15
N ALA A 5 -24.68 3.90 10.87
CA ALA A 5 -25.27 3.11 9.81
C ALA A 5 -24.70 1.69 9.90
N VAL A 6 -25.26 0.89 10.80
CA VAL A 6 -25.06 -0.55 10.87
C VAL A 6 -25.77 -1.15 9.66
N TYR A 7 -25.00 -1.58 8.66
CA TYR A 7 -25.51 -2.44 7.61
C TYR A 7 -25.08 -3.86 7.95
N GLY A 8 -26.04 -4.67 8.40
CA GLY A 8 -25.78 -6.02 8.89
C GLY A 8 -25.56 -7.05 7.79
N GLY A 9 -24.60 -7.95 8.03
CA GLY A 9 -24.47 -9.25 7.38
C GLY A 9 -23.02 -9.70 7.24
N ASP A 10 -22.38 -10.12 8.34
CA ASP A 10 -20.99 -10.57 8.46
C ASP A 10 -19.92 -9.47 8.31
N GLU A 11 -19.51 -8.89 9.45
CA GLU A 11 -18.60 -7.74 9.53
C GLU A 11 -17.13 -8.12 9.23
N VAL A 12 -16.81 -8.47 7.98
CA VAL A 12 -15.43 -8.37 7.51
C VAL A 12 -15.16 -6.91 7.18
N ASN A 13 -14.49 -6.21 8.11
CA ASN A 13 -14.05 -4.84 7.87
C ASN A 13 -12.99 -4.84 6.76
N ALA A 14 -13.32 -4.28 5.60
CA ALA A 14 -12.36 -4.17 4.50
C ALA A 14 -11.39 -3.02 4.79
N VAL A 15 -10.10 -3.28 4.56
CA VAL A 15 -9.04 -2.28 4.67
C VAL A 15 -8.65 -1.81 3.29
N VAL A 16 -8.61 -0.50 3.09
CA VAL A 16 -8.22 0.13 1.82
C VAL A 16 -6.77 0.60 1.93
N ILE A 17 -5.95 0.23 0.96
CA ILE A 17 -4.54 0.64 0.86
C ILE A 17 -4.31 1.29 -0.51
N ASP A 18 -3.76 2.49 -0.51
CA ASP A 18 -3.32 3.23 -1.69
C ASP A 18 -1.82 3.49 -1.58
N LEU A 19 -1.02 2.74 -2.37
CA LEU A 19 0.42 2.90 -2.43
C LEU A 19 0.81 3.86 -3.55
N GLY A 20 0.82 5.15 -3.24
CA GLY A 20 1.20 6.19 -4.21
C GLY A 20 2.71 6.44 -4.30
N GLY A 21 3.12 7.18 -5.34
CA GLY A 21 4.53 7.53 -5.61
C GLY A 21 5.30 8.26 -4.49
N CYS A 22 4.60 8.94 -3.58
CA CYS A 22 5.21 9.69 -2.47
C CYS A 22 4.63 9.29 -1.11
N LEU A 23 3.33 9.01 -1.05
CA LEU A 23 2.62 8.70 0.18
C LEU A 23 1.88 7.39 0.03
N CYS A 24 1.96 6.55 1.06
CA CYS A 24 1.08 5.43 1.29
C CYS A 24 -0.07 5.90 2.17
N ARG A 25 -1.30 5.60 1.77
CA ARG A 25 -2.52 5.90 2.51
C ARG A 25 -3.23 4.59 2.85
N ALA A 26 -3.74 4.47 4.06
CA ALA A 26 -4.54 3.33 4.46
C ALA A 26 -5.67 3.71 5.43
N GLY A 27 -6.78 2.99 5.37
CA GLY A 27 -7.95 3.23 6.22
C GLY A 27 -8.99 2.12 6.10
N TYR A 28 -10.07 2.24 6.86
CA TYR A 28 -11.18 1.28 6.80
C TYR A 28 -12.19 1.71 5.73
N ALA A 29 -12.78 0.73 5.06
CA ALA A 29 -13.88 0.99 4.13
C ALA A 29 -15.05 1.64 4.89
N GLY A 30 -15.60 2.72 4.33
CA GLY A 30 -16.67 3.50 4.94
C GLY A 30 -16.21 4.70 5.77
N ASP A 31 -14.91 4.84 6.06
CA ASP A 31 -14.38 6.08 6.65
C ASP A 31 -14.27 7.20 5.60
N ASP A 32 -14.51 8.45 6.01
CA ASP A 32 -14.40 9.64 5.15
C ASP A 32 -12.96 9.98 4.74
N THR A 33 -11.98 9.59 5.56
CA THR A 33 -10.55 9.93 5.37
C THR A 33 -9.64 8.76 5.75
N PRO A 34 -8.48 8.59 5.09
CA PRO A 34 -7.52 7.56 5.48
C PRO A 34 -7.04 7.79 6.92
N LYS A 35 -7.00 6.74 7.73
CA LYS A 35 -6.51 6.81 9.12
C LYS A 35 -4.99 6.91 9.18
N ALA A 36 -4.31 6.39 8.17
CA ALA A 36 -2.87 6.40 8.06
C ALA A 36 -2.42 7.07 6.76
N VAL A 37 -1.49 8.01 6.87
CA VAL A 37 -0.77 8.60 5.74
C VAL A 37 0.70 8.70 6.14
N PHE A 38 1.58 8.08 5.36
CA PHE A 38 3.02 8.04 5.63
C PHE A 38 3.83 7.96 4.33
N PRO A 39 5.14 8.26 4.33
CA PRO A 39 5.98 8.20 3.13
C PRO A 39 6.00 6.79 2.49
N ALA A 40 5.79 6.71 1.18
CA ALA A 40 5.88 5.48 0.38
C ALA A 40 7.34 5.14 -0.02
N VAL A 41 8.25 5.28 0.95
CA VAL A 41 9.68 5.01 0.80
C VAL A 41 10.18 4.23 2.01
N ALA A 42 11.27 3.51 1.82
CA ALA A 42 11.95 2.77 2.87
C ALA A 42 13.42 3.19 2.97
N GLY A 43 13.92 3.20 4.21
CA GLY A 43 15.33 3.24 4.51
C GLY A 43 15.92 1.85 4.37
N VAL A 44 16.87 1.69 3.47
CA VAL A 44 17.53 0.43 3.18
C VAL A 44 18.97 0.50 3.61
N VAL A 45 19.38 -0.43 4.48
CA VAL A 45 20.78 -0.65 4.84
C VAL A 45 21.23 -1.93 4.14
N ALA A 46 22.33 -1.84 3.39
CA ALA A 46 22.93 -3.00 2.74
C ALA A 46 23.31 -4.05 3.81
N PRO A 47 23.16 -5.35 3.51
CA PRO A 47 23.61 -6.39 4.43
C PRO A 47 25.11 -6.23 4.67
N SER A 48 25.49 -5.99 5.93
CA SER A 48 26.89 -5.94 6.34
C SER A 48 27.43 -7.35 6.51
N ASP A 49 28.59 -7.65 5.91
CA ASP A 49 29.36 -8.90 6.09
C ASP A 49 29.93 -9.07 7.53
N ALA A 50 29.45 -8.30 8.51
CA ALA A 50 30.02 -8.22 9.84
C ALA A 50 29.34 -9.19 10.81
N ASN A 51 30.09 -10.23 11.20
CA ASN A 51 29.89 -10.94 12.47
C ASN A 51 29.90 -9.93 13.63
N GLY A 52 28.74 -9.50 14.13
CA GLY A 52 28.68 -8.52 15.21
C GLY A 52 27.28 -8.20 15.74
N VAL A 53 26.81 -9.07 16.63
CA VAL A 53 25.99 -8.85 17.85
C VAL A 53 24.82 -7.83 17.84
N GLU A 54 23.63 -8.39 18.15
CA GLU A 54 22.43 -7.78 18.75
C GLU A 54 21.49 -6.93 17.87
N GLY A 55 20.77 -7.65 17.02
CA GLY A 55 19.40 -7.30 16.60
C GLY A 55 18.74 -8.55 16.05
N SER A 56 17.52 -8.86 16.48
CA SER A 56 16.76 -10.06 16.13
C SER A 56 16.36 -10.09 14.64
N GLY A 57 17.33 -10.20 13.75
CA GLY A 57 17.18 -10.32 12.31
C GLY A 57 18.09 -11.42 11.80
N ALA A 58 17.56 -12.26 10.90
CA ALA A 58 18.35 -13.32 10.27
C ALA A 58 19.61 -12.73 9.63
N ALA A 59 20.78 -13.24 10.03
CA ALA A 59 22.07 -12.81 9.52
C ALA A 59 22.07 -12.86 7.98
N GLY A 60 22.38 -11.74 7.33
CA GLY A 60 22.44 -11.61 5.87
C GLY A 60 21.21 -10.97 5.19
N ALA A 61 20.14 -10.63 5.92
CA ALA A 61 18.98 -9.97 5.33
C ALA A 61 19.18 -8.45 5.17
N ARG A 62 18.73 -7.90 4.03
CA ARG A 62 18.65 -6.45 3.77
C ARG A 62 17.80 -5.78 4.86
N GLY A 63 18.35 -4.77 5.54
CA GLY A 63 17.63 -4.02 6.57
C GLY A 63 16.66 -3.03 5.92
N ILE A 64 15.35 -3.27 6.01
CA ILE A 64 14.31 -2.39 5.46
C ILE A 64 13.56 -1.70 6.60
N HIS A 65 13.58 -0.37 6.61
CA HIS A 65 13.01 0.49 7.63
C HIS A 65 11.94 1.39 7.03
N VAL A 66 10.69 1.23 7.48
CA VAL A 66 9.52 1.93 6.92
C VAL A 66 8.87 2.86 7.95
N GLY A 67 8.28 3.95 7.46
CA GLY A 67 7.49 4.88 8.27
C GLY A 67 8.30 6.08 8.75
N ASN A 68 7.60 7.14 9.19
CA ASN A 68 8.21 8.42 9.54
C ASN A 68 9.30 8.27 10.60
N THR A 69 9.03 7.52 11.66
CA THR A 69 9.97 7.33 12.78
C THR A 69 11.22 6.61 12.33
N ALA A 70 11.06 5.53 11.56
CA ALA A 70 12.19 4.72 11.12
C ALA A 70 13.10 5.48 10.13
N LEU A 71 12.51 6.29 9.25
CA LEU A 71 13.23 7.16 8.31
C LEU A 71 13.94 8.33 8.97
N SER A 72 13.42 8.84 10.09
CA SER A 72 14.02 9.97 10.82
C SER A 72 15.28 9.57 11.60
N PHE A 73 15.46 8.28 11.87
CA PHE A 73 16.62 7.78 12.58
C PHE A 73 17.79 7.56 11.61
N LYS A 74 18.86 8.36 11.77
CA LYS A 74 20.08 8.22 10.98
C LYS A 74 20.74 6.86 11.28
N ARG A 75 21.00 6.08 10.24
CA ARG A 75 21.80 4.85 10.29
C ARG A 75 22.92 4.97 9.26
N ASP A 76 24.10 4.47 9.60
CA ASP A 76 25.22 4.48 8.67
C ASP A 76 24.95 3.53 7.50
N GLY A 77 25.21 3.99 6.27
CA GLY A 77 24.94 3.22 5.05
C GLY A 77 23.45 3.06 4.70
N MET A 78 22.54 3.82 5.33
CA MET A 78 21.12 3.81 4.98
C MET A 78 20.82 4.72 3.77
N GLU A 79 20.21 4.15 2.75
CA GLU A 79 19.68 4.88 1.59
C GLU A 79 18.15 4.90 1.60
N VAL A 80 17.55 6.02 1.20
CA VAL A 80 16.09 6.12 1.10
C VAL A 80 15.68 5.78 -0.33
N VAL A 81 14.92 4.71 -0.48
CA VAL A 81 14.50 4.15 -1.77
C VAL A 81 12.99 3.94 -1.81
N SER A 82 12.41 4.04 -3.00
CA SER A 82 10.98 3.78 -3.23
C SER A 82 10.77 2.36 -3.76
N ALA A 83 9.64 1.75 -3.42
CA ALA A 83 9.21 0.49 -4.05
C ALA A 83 8.84 0.66 -5.53
N LEU A 84 8.48 1.88 -5.93
CA LEU A 84 7.97 2.21 -7.25
C LEU A 84 9.08 2.68 -8.17
N GLY A 85 9.10 2.12 -9.38
CA GLY A 85 10.01 2.47 -10.46
C GLY A 85 9.66 3.79 -11.16
N PRO A 86 10.39 4.13 -12.23
CA PRO A 86 10.12 5.34 -13.04
C PRO A 86 8.76 5.34 -13.73
N ASP A 87 8.18 4.15 -13.96
CA ASP A 87 6.89 3.91 -14.61
C ASP A 87 5.69 3.90 -13.63
N ASP A 88 5.93 4.24 -12.37
CA ASP A 88 4.96 4.19 -11.26
C ASP A 88 4.43 2.77 -10.99
N LEU A 89 5.16 1.74 -11.42
CA LEU A 89 4.89 0.33 -11.09
C LEU A 89 5.82 -0.17 -9.99
N ILE A 90 5.35 -1.14 -9.21
CA ILE A 90 6.16 -1.77 -8.17
C ILE A 90 7.29 -2.57 -8.82
N GLN A 91 8.53 -2.22 -8.48
CA GLN A 91 9.74 -2.91 -8.91
C GLN A 91 10.38 -3.67 -7.74
N ASP A 92 10.42 -3.04 -6.56
CA ASP A 92 10.98 -3.65 -5.35
C ASP A 92 9.85 -4.16 -4.44
N TRP A 93 9.55 -5.45 -4.61
CA TRP A 93 8.46 -6.14 -3.91
C TRP A 93 8.73 -6.36 -2.43
N ASP A 94 9.99 -6.47 -2.01
CA ASP A 94 10.35 -6.60 -0.59
C ASP A 94 10.01 -5.33 0.18
N ILE A 95 10.27 -4.16 -0.43
CA ILE A 95 9.87 -2.87 0.14
C ILE A 95 8.35 -2.75 0.15
N ALA A 96 7.67 -3.14 -0.94
CA ALA A 96 6.21 -3.08 -1.03
C ALA A 96 5.53 -3.91 0.08
N ASP A 97 5.98 -5.14 0.32
CA ASP A 97 5.46 -6.00 1.39
C ASP A 97 5.70 -5.39 2.78
N LYS A 98 6.86 -4.76 3.01
CA LYS A 98 7.12 -4.02 4.26
C LYS A 98 6.26 -2.77 4.41
N LEU A 99 5.98 -2.04 3.33
CA LEU A 99 5.08 -0.90 3.33
C LEU A 99 3.63 -1.32 3.68
N TRP A 100 3.15 -2.41 3.10
CA TRP A 100 1.83 -2.96 3.44
C TRP A 100 1.77 -3.48 4.87
N THR A 101 2.80 -4.19 5.32
CA THR A 101 2.91 -4.66 6.71
C THR A 101 2.86 -3.47 7.69
N HIS A 102 3.60 -2.40 7.41
CA HIS A 102 3.59 -1.19 8.22
C HIS A 102 2.21 -0.52 8.24
N ALA A 103 1.55 -0.41 7.08
CA ALA A 103 0.20 0.14 7.00
C ALA A 103 -0.80 -0.66 7.85
N LEU A 104 -0.78 -1.99 7.73
CA LEU A 104 -1.74 -2.87 8.38
C LEU A 104 -1.47 -3.00 9.88
N LYS A 105 -0.26 -3.42 10.26
CA LYS A 105 0.06 -3.77 11.65
C LYS A 105 0.44 -2.55 12.49
N ASP A 106 1.33 -1.69 11.99
CA ASP A 106 1.87 -0.60 12.80
C ASP A 106 0.97 0.65 12.79
N ARG A 107 0.29 0.94 11.68
CA ARG A 107 -0.51 2.16 11.53
C ARG A 107 -2.00 1.93 11.85
N LEU A 108 -2.59 0.85 11.33
CA LEU A 108 -4.01 0.54 11.56
C LEU A 108 -4.24 -0.38 12.75
N GLY A 109 -3.23 -1.17 13.16
CA GLY A 109 -3.36 -2.12 14.26
C GLY A 109 -4.24 -3.32 13.92
N VAL A 110 -4.39 -3.67 12.64
CA VAL A 110 -5.25 -4.76 12.17
C VAL A 110 -4.49 -6.05 11.94
N ASN A 111 -5.16 -7.18 12.17
CA ASN A 111 -4.68 -8.48 11.72
C ASN A 111 -5.08 -8.69 10.24
N PRO A 112 -4.12 -8.78 9.29
CA PRO A 112 -4.46 -9.00 7.90
C PRO A 112 -5.17 -10.33 7.63
N GLU A 113 -4.96 -11.35 8.48
CA GLU A 113 -5.61 -12.67 8.36
C GLU A 113 -7.14 -12.63 8.56
N GLU A 114 -7.66 -11.57 9.16
CA GLU A 114 -9.07 -11.45 9.53
C GLU A 114 -9.83 -10.41 8.68
N ASN A 115 -9.13 -9.66 7.83
CA ASN A 115 -9.69 -8.49 7.15
C ASN A 115 -9.48 -8.57 5.64
N ALA A 116 -10.53 -8.32 4.86
CA ALA A 116 -10.41 -8.19 3.42
C ALA A 116 -9.57 -6.95 3.05
N ILE A 117 -8.76 -7.03 2.00
CA ILE A 117 -7.92 -5.92 1.56
C ILE A 117 -8.40 -5.40 0.20
N MET A 118 -8.52 -4.10 0.05
CA MET A 118 -8.66 -3.42 -1.24
C MET A 118 -7.38 -2.63 -1.52
N LEU A 119 -6.66 -2.99 -2.59
CA LEU A 119 -5.45 -2.29 -3.01
C LEU A 119 -5.76 -1.41 -4.23
N ALA A 120 -5.42 -0.13 -4.14
CA ALA A 120 -5.45 0.78 -5.28
C ALA A 120 -4.24 0.54 -6.18
N GLU A 121 -4.47 0.43 -7.49
CA GLU A 121 -3.43 0.22 -8.50
C GLU A 121 -3.53 1.22 -9.67
N PRO A 122 -2.40 1.57 -10.31
CA PRO A 122 -2.42 2.37 -11.52
C PRO A 122 -3.15 1.65 -12.65
N THR A 123 -3.78 2.39 -13.56
CA THR A 123 -4.59 1.78 -14.63
C THR A 123 -3.79 1.05 -15.68
N HIS A 124 -2.52 1.40 -15.84
CA HIS A 124 -1.56 0.78 -16.76
C HIS A 124 -0.74 -0.33 -16.10
N ASN A 125 -1.19 -0.86 -14.95
CA ASN A 125 -0.52 -1.97 -14.28
C ASN A 125 -0.52 -3.23 -15.16
N THR A 126 0.58 -3.99 -15.11
CA THR A 126 0.71 -5.20 -15.90
C THR A 126 0.04 -6.39 -15.21
N ARG A 127 -0.42 -7.37 -15.99
CA ARG A 127 -0.98 -8.61 -15.42
C ARG A 127 0.00 -9.32 -14.48
N ALA A 128 1.28 -9.40 -14.85
CA ALA A 128 2.30 -10.05 -14.04
C ALA A 128 2.50 -9.36 -12.68
N ALA A 129 2.50 -8.02 -12.65
CA ALA A 129 2.56 -7.27 -11.40
C ALA A 129 1.32 -7.49 -10.53
N ARG A 130 0.13 -7.58 -11.13
CA ARG A 130 -1.11 -7.92 -10.41
C ARG A 130 -1.06 -9.30 -9.79
N GLU A 131 -0.60 -10.29 -10.55
CA GLU A 131 -0.42 -11.66 -10.06
C GLU A 131 0.58 -11.69 -8.89
N LYS A 132 1.69 -10.94 -8.97
CA LYS A 132 2.68 -10.87 -7.89
C LYS A 132 2.16 -10.16 -6.63
N ALA A 133 1.38 -9.08 -6.79
CA ALA A 133 0.75 -8.40 -5.65
C ALA A 133 -0.26 -9.33 -4.94
N VAL A 134 -1.05 -10.07 -5.71
CA VAL A 134 -1.99 -11.07 -5.19
C VAL A 134 -1.27 -12.18 -4.45
N GLU A 135 -0.21 -12.75 -5.05
CA GLU A 135 0.64 -13.76 -4.42
C GLU A 135 1.14 -13.29 -3.05
N LEU A 136 1.77 -12.10 -2.98
CA LEU A 136 2.32 -11.58 -1.73
C LEU A 136 1.25 -11.31 -0.67
N LEU A 137 0.11 -10.75 -1.04
CA LEU A 137 -0.97 -10.45 -0.08
C LEU A 137 -1.63 -11.73 0.47
N PHE A 138 -1.79 -12.77 -0.35
CA PHE A 138 -2.31 -14.05 0.13
C PHE A 138 -1.27 -14.91 0.85
N GLU A 139 0.00 -14.90 0.45
CA GLU A 139 1.03 -15.76 1.04
C GLU A 139 1.70 -15.11 2.26
N SER A 140 2.10 -13.84 2.16
CA SER A 140 2.79 -13.10 3.22
C SER A 140 1.80 -12.58 4.26
N GLN A 141 0.73 -11.91 3.81
CA GLN A 141 -0.24 -11.27 4.71
C GLN A 141 -1.43 -12.17 5.04
N ARG A 142 -1.64 -13.26 4.27
CA ARG A 142 -2.70 -14.26 4.49
C ARG A 142 -4.10 -13.66 4.57
N CYS A 143 -4.36 -12.63 3.78
CA CYS A 143 -5.68 -12.00 3.78
C CYS A 143 -6.76 -12.97 3.29
N PRO A 144 -7.97 -12.96 3.89
CA PRO A 144 -9.06 -13.85 3.50
C PRO A 144 -9.65 -13.51 2.12
N ALA A 145 -9.58 -12.24 1.72
CA ALA A 145 -10.05 -11.76 0.42
C ALA A 145 -9.26 -10.51 -0.01
N LEU A 146 -9.14 -10.32 -1.32
CA LEU A 146 -8.44 -9.21 -1.95
C LEU A 146 -9.22 -8.67 -3.14
N TYR A 147 -9.28 -7.34 -3.28
CA TYR A 147 -9.74 -6.65 -4.49
C TYR A 147 -8.69 -5.64 -4.98
N LEU A 148 -8.35 -5.71 -6.26
CA LEU A 148 -7.49 -4.72 -6.91
C LEU A 148 -8.34 -3.71 -7.66
N ALA A 149 -8.27 -2.45 -7.22
CA ALA A 149 -9.08 -1.36 -7.75
C ALA A 149 -8.23 -0.34 -8.50
N LYS A 150 -8.61 0.00 -9.72
CA LYS A 150 -7.92 1.03 -10.51
C LYS A 150 -8.12 2.41 -9.88
N SER A 151 -7.05 3.17 -9.63
CA SER A 151 -7.12 4.49 -8.99
C SER A 151 -8.04 5.48 -9.71
N ALA A 152 -8.05 5.46 -11.05
CA ALA A 152 -8.97 6.30 -11.84
C ALA A 152 -10.45 5.91 -11.66
N VAL A 153 -10.73 4.62 -11.46
CA VAL A 153 -12.09 4.12 -11.21
C VAL A 153 -12.55 4.55 -9.82
N LEU A 154 -11.68 4.41 -8.81
CA LEU A 154 -11.95 4.87 -7.45
C LEU A 154 -12.24 6.38 -7.41
N SER A 155 -11.46 7.17 -8.15
CA SER A 155 -11.66 8.63 -8.24
C SER A 155 -13.00 9.00 -8.87
N ALA A 156 -13.40 8.33 -9.95
CA ALA A 156 -14.70 8.55 -10.59
C ALA A 156 -15.88 8.13 -9.67
N PHE A 157 -15.71 7.02 -8.94
CA PHE A 157 -16.69 6.53 -7.99
C PHE A 157 -16.90 7.47 -6.80
N ALA A 158 -15.81 8.06 -6.28
CA ALA A 158 -15.86 9.02 -5.17
C ALA A 158 -16.72 10.26 -5.46
N VAL A 159 -16.84 10.66 -6.74
CA VAL A 159 -17.70 11.77 -7.18
C VAL A 159 -19.06 11.32 -7.74
N GLY A 160 -19.37 10.03 -7.65
CA GLY A 160 -20.64 9.46 -8.11
C GLY A 160 -20.84 9.52 -9.63
N LYS A 161 -19.76 9.49 -10.42
CA LYS A 161 -19.84 9.55 -11.89
C LYS A 161 -19.58 8.17 -12.50
N GLN A 162 -20.56 7.69 -13.27
CA GLN A 162 -20.47 6.43 -14.02
C GLN A 162 -19.42 6.48 -15.13
N THR A 163 -19.28 7.64 -15.78
CA THR A 163 -18.28 7.92 -16.80
C THR A 163 -17.59 9.24 -16.48
N ALA A 164 -16.27 9.25 -16.53
CA ALA A 164 -15.47 10.45 -16.26
C ALA A 164 -14.11 10.37 -16.97
N LEU A 165 -13.63 11.51 -17.46
CA LEU A 165 -12.19 11.68 -17.72
C LEU A 165 -11.53 12.03 -16.40
N VAL A 166 -10.70 11.13 -15.89
CA VAL A 166 -9.94 11.35 -14.66
C VAL A 166 -8.54 11.80 -15.04
N VAL A 167 -8.15 12.98 -14.58
CA VAL A 167 -6.80 13.51 -14.68
C VAL A 167 -6.17 13.45 -13.30
N ASP A 168 -5.30 12.48 -13.08
CA ASP A 168 -4.60 12.28 -11.82
C ASP A 168 -3.19 12.88 -11.93
N ALA A 169 -2.92 13.93 -11.14
CA ALA A 169 -1.64 14.60 -11.07
C ALA A 169 -0.93 14.22 -9.75
N GLY A 170 -0.12 13.17 -9.82
CA GLY A 170 0.62 12.62 -8.69
C GLY A 170 2.05 13.14 -8.59
N TYR A 171 2.83 12.51 -7.69
CA TYR A 171 4.22 12.88 -7.43
C TYR A 171 5.14 12.64 -8.63
N ARG A 172 5.00 11.50 -9.30
CA ARG A 172 5.89 11.09 -10.39
C ARG A 172 5.44 11.56 -11.76
N GLY A 173 4.14 11.75 -11.96
CA GLY A 173 3.59 12.09 -13.26
C GLY A 173 2.10 12.43 -13.21
N THR A 174 1.58 12.80 -14.38
CA THR A 174 0.16 13.08 -14.58
C THR A 174 -0.40 12.07 -15.58
N THR A 175 -1.45 11.35 -15.18
CA THR A 175 -2.15 10.40 -16.05
C THR A 175 -3.55 10.91 -16.35
N ALA A 176 -4.03 10.69 -17.58
CA ALA A 176 -5.38 11.10 -18.01
C ALA A 176 -6.07 9.90 -18.64
N LEU A 177 -7.13 9.42 -18.00
CA LEU A 177 -7.77 8.15 -18.34
C LEU A 177 -9.28 8.31 -18.38
N LEU A 178 -9.88 7.81 -19.46
CA LEU A 178 -11.32 7.69 -19.54
C LEU A 178 -11.75 6.49 -18.69
N SER A 179 -12.43 6.76 -17.59
CA SER A 179 -13.00 5.77 -16.69
C SER A 179 -14.47 5.55 -17.04
N CYS A 180 -14.86 4.29 -17.26
CA CYS A 180 -16.24 3.86 -17.39
C CYS A 180 -16.46 2.71 -16.39
N LEU A 181 -17.39 2.90 -15.46
CA LEU A 181 -17.68 1.92 -14.39
C LEU A 181 -18.40 0.65 -14.91
N PHE A 182 -18.87 0.64 -16.15
CA PHE A 182 -19.66 -0.45 -16.77
C PHE A 182 -19.10 -0.98 -18.09
N GLY A 183 -17.78 -0.89 -18.30
CA GLY A 183 -17.09 -1.35 -19.53
C GLY A 183 -16.42 -2.70 -19.38
#